data_AF-A0A3S5FDB7-F1
#
_entry.id   AF-A0A3S5FDB7-F1
#
_cell.length_a   1.000
_cell.length_b   1.000
_cell.length_c   1.000
_cell.angle_alpha   90.00
_cell.angle_beta   90.00
_cell.angle_gamma   90.00
#
_symmetry.space_group_name_H-M   'P 1'
#
loop_
_entity.id
_entity.type
_entity.pdbx_description
1 polymer ?
#
loop_
_entity_poly.entity_id
_entity_poly.type
_entity_poly.pdbx_seq_one_letter_code
_entity_poly.pdbx_strand_id
1 'polypeptide(L)'
;MFSKRELVWKYFSFSFLFFIYKAVACAEANVTLISPFVGRIYDWHLALAKSRSEPVPNYDQVSDPGVRRVTEIYNYYKKFNYKTQVMGASFRNTDQILGLSGCDLLTISPGLLDQLSGLTEKPSVILSPKMGKAALLFIFLAFIL
;
A
#
# COMPACT_ATOMS: atom_id res chain seq x y z
N MET A 1 -2.27 -30.87 -15.55
CA MET A 1 -1.16 -30.98 -14.59
C MET A 1 -0.39 -29.66 -14.64
N PHE A 2 -0.62 -28.75 -13.69
CA PHE A 2 0.01 -27.42 -13.69
C PHE A 2 1.51 -27.57 -13.44
N SER A 3 2.34 -26.85 -14.21
CA SER A 3 3.79 -26.95 -14.04
C SER A 3 4.18 -26.33 -12.70
N LYS A 4 5.20 -26.87 -12.01
CA LYS A 4 5.70 -26.32 -10.74
C LYS A 4 6.02 -24.81 -10.83
N ARG A 5 6.32 -24.27 -12.01
CA ARG A 5 6.55 -22.84 -12.23
C ARG A 5 5.27 -22.02 -12.10
N GLU A 6 4.13 -22.52 -12.59
CA GLU A 6 2.84 -21.82 -12.47
C GLU A 6 2.34 -21.76 -11.02
N LEU A 7 2.63 -22.79 -10.22
CA LEU A 7 2.28 -22.81 -8.80
C LEU A 7 3.12 -21.81 -7.98
N VAL A 8 4.41 -21.65 -8.30
CA VAL A 8 5.28 -20.72 -7.56
C VAL A 8 4.80 -19.28 -7.70
N TRP A 9 4.42 -18.83 -8.90
CA TRP A 9 3.89 -17.47 -9.09
C TRP A 9 2.47 -17.26 -8.54
N LYS A 10 1.65 -18.32 -8.54
CA LYS A 10 0.26 -18.28 -8.06
C LYS A 10 0.13 -18.14 -6.54
N TYR A 11 1.19 -18.40 -5.77
CA TYR A 11 1.16 -18.27 -4.30
C TYR A 11 2.30 -17.40 -3.74
N PHE A 12 2.98 -16.62 -4.60
CA PHE A 12 4.09 -15.76 -4.18
C PHE A 12 3.58 -14.42 -3.64
N SER A 13 3.97 -14.05 -2.41
CA SER A 13 3.81 -12.70 -1.88
C SER A 13 5.11 -11.93 -2.09
N PHE A 14 5.08 -10.88 -2.91
CA PHE A 14 6.24 -10.00 -3.07
C PHE A 14 6.30 -9.02 -1.88
N SER A 15 7.18 -9.32 -0.94
CA SER A 15 7.61 -8.39 0.11
C SER A 15 8.70 -7.46 -0.44
N PHE A 16 8.84 -6.23 0.09
CA PHE A 16 9.75 -5.17 -0.42
C PHE A 16 9.26 -4.41 -1.68
N LEU A 17 7.95 -4.15 -1.75
CA LEU A 17 7.35 -3.37 -2.83
C LEU A 17 7.17 -1.90 -2.43
N PHE A 18 8.06 -1.03 -2.94
CA PHE A 18 8.04 0.41 -2.66
C PHE A 18 7.59 1.26 -3.83
N PHE A 19 7.76 0.78 -5.07
CA PHE A 19 7.53 1.56 -6.28
C PHE A 19 6.38 1.00 -7.10
N ILE A 20 5.62 1.89 -7.74
CA ILE A 20 4.47 1.51 -8.56
C ILE A 20 4.86 0.60 -9.72
N TYR A 21 6.01 0.81 -10.39
CA TYR A 21 6.43 -0.04 -11.50
C TYR A 21 6.56 -1.53 -11.10
N LYS A 22 7.04 -1.82 -9.88
CA LYS A 22 7.06 -3.19 -9.37
C LYS A 22 5.67 -3.73 -9.13
N ALA A 23 4.75 -2.88 -8.62
CA ALA A 23 3.35 -3.25 -8.47
C ALA A 23 2.73 -3.60 -9.82
N VAL A 24 2.95 -2.77 -10.85
CA VAL A 24 2.42 -3.02 -12.20
C VAL A 24 2.96 -4.33 -12.74
N ALA A 25 4.28 -4.56 -12.68
CA ALA A 25 4.87 -5.81 -13.13
C ALA A 25 4.31 -7.06 -12.40
N CYS A 26 4.05 -6.96 -11.09
CA CYS A 26 3.41 -8.04 -10.33
C CYS A 26 1.97 -8.30 -10.80
N ALA A 27 1.23 -7.24 -11.10
CA ALA A 27 -0.15 -7.32 -11.57
C ALA A 27 -0.22 -7.96 -12.97
N GLU A 28 0.68 -7.56 -13.88
CA GLU A 28 0.83 -8.15 -15.22
C GLU A 28 1.27 -9.62 -15.15
N ALA A 29 2.07 -9.99 -14.16
CA ALA A 29 2.44 -11.37 -13.87
C ALA A 29 1.31 -12.20 -13.22
N ASN A 30 0.13 -11.62 -12.99
CA ASN A 30 -1.03 -12.27 -12.39
C ASN A 30 -0.75 -12.93 -11.02
N VAL A 31 0.12 -12.33 -10.21
CA VAL A 31 0.35 -12.82 -8.85
C VAL A 31 -0.93 -12.64 -8.02
N THR A 32 -1.15 -13.52 -7.05
CA THR A 32 -2.38 -13.46 -6.23
C THR A 32 -2.39 -12.27 -5.28
N LEU A 33 -1.25 -11.95 -4.68
CA LEU A 33 -1.17 -10.96 -3.60
C LEU A 33 0.18 -10.25 -3.60
N ILE A 34 0.17 -8.94 -3.33
CA ILE A 34 1.37 -8.16 -3.03
C ILE A 34 1.29 -7.56 -1.63
N SER A 35 2.45 -7.35 -1.01
CA SER A 35 2.54 -6.77 0.34
C SER A 35 3.40 -5.51 0.36
N PRO A 36 2.90 -4.37 -0.13
CA PRO A 36 3.64 -3.12 -0.10
C PRO A 36 3.82 -2.63 1.34
N PHE A 37 5.04 -2.17 1.65
CA PHE A 37 5.42 -1.77 3.00
C PHE A 37 5.13 -0.29 3.23
N VAL A 38 4.35 0.02 4.26
CA VAL A 38 3.98 1.39 4.65
C VAL A 38 5.07 2.01 5.52
N GLY A 39 5.32 1.41 6.68
CA GLY A 39 6.21 1.97 7.70
C GLY A 39 7.68 2.03 7.30
N ARG A 40 8.15 1.16 6.38
CA ARG A 40 9.52 1.28 5.87
C ARG A 40 9.70 2.49 4.93
N ILE A 41 8.65 2.89 4.22
CA ILE A 41 8.66 4.13 3.43
C ILE A 41 8.70 5.33 4.36
N TYR A 42 7.90 5.31 5.43
CA TYR A 42 7.93 6.30 6.50
C TYR A 42 9.34 6.42 7.12
N ASP A 43 9.95 5.30 7.54
CA ASP A 43 11.30 5.28 8.12
C ASP A 43 12.33 5.96 7.20
N TRP A 44 12.26 5.67 5.89
CA TRP A 44 13.17 6.25 4.91
C TRP A 44 13.01 7.77 4.79
N HIS A 45 11.78 8.29 4.82
CA HIS A 45 11.54 9.73 4.78
C HIS A 45 12.04 10.44 6.04
N LEU A 46 11.88 9.83 7.22
CA LEU A 46 12.43 10.36 8.47
C LEU A 46 13.97 10.41 8.44
N ALA A 47 14.60 9.31 7.99
CA ALA A 47 16.05 9.24 7.87
C ALA A 47 16.58 10.26 6.86
N LEU A 48 15.85 10.48 5.75
CA LEU A 48 16.19 11.48 4.75
C LEU A 48 16.12 12.90 5.31
N ALA A 49 15.02 13.27 5.97
CA ALA A 49 14.87 14.59 6.60
C ALA A 49 16.00 14.85 7.60
N LYS A 50 16.30 13.85 8.44
CA LYS A 50 17.43 13.91 9.38
C LYS A 50 18.77 14.11 8.66
N SER A 51 19.04 13.37 7.57
CA SER A 51 20.28 13.50 6.80
C SER A 51 20.45 14.87 6.15
N ARG A 52 19.33 15.56 5.87
CA ARG A 52 19.28 16.89 5.26
C ARG A 52 19.18 18.03 6.28
N SER A 53 19.18 17.71 7.57
CA SER A 53 18.89 18.68 8.65
C SER A 53 17.56 19.42 8.46
N GLU A 54 16.59 18.75 7.83
CA GLU A 54 15.22 19.27 7.65
C GLU A 54 14.37 18.93 8.89
N PRO A 55 13.32 19.73 9.17
CA PRO A 55 12.36 19.40 10.22
C PRO A 55 11.74 18.02 10.00
N VAL A 56 11.57 17.27 11.08
CA VAL A 56 10.87 15.98 11.03
C VAL A 56 9.43 16.22 10.55
N PRO A 57 9.01 15.61 9.42
CA PRO A 57 7.66 15.80 8.93
C PRO A 57 6.64 15.23 9.90
N ASN A 58 5.60 16.02 10.21
CA ASN A 58 4.46 15.53 10.96
C ASN A 58 3.44 14.96 9.97
N TYR A 59 3.48 13.64 9.77
CA TYR A 59 2.56 12.95 8.87
C TYR A 59 1.27 12.58 9.59
N ASP A 60 0.14 12.88 8.95
CA ASP A 60 -1.19 12.41 9.32
C ASP A 60 -1.56 11.13 8.53
N GLN A 61 -2.79 10.65 8.73
CA GLN A 61 -3.32 9.44 8.10
C GLN A 61 -3.25 9.45 6.56
N VAL A 62 -3.33 10.61 5.92
CA VAL A 62 -3.33 10.75 4.44
C VAL A 62 -2.03 11.32 3.89
N SER A 63 -1.26 12.07 4.69
CA SER A 63 0.00 12.67 4.26
C SER A 63 1.21 11.74 4.44
N ASP A 64 1.08 10.64 5.21
CA ASP A 64 2.11 9.62 5.34
C ASP A 64 2.55 9.08 3.97
N PRO A 65 3.87 9.09 3.66
CA PRO A 65 4.36 8.76 2.33
C PRO A 65 4.15 7.28 1.98
N GLY A 66 4.14 6.40 2.98
CA GLY A 66 3.82 4.98 2.80
C GLY A 66 2.33 4.78 2.50
N VAL A 67 1.45 5.46 3.25
CA VAL A 67 0.00 5.39 3.00
C VAL A 67 -0.33 5.91 1.61
N ARG A 68 0.26 7.05 1.20
CA ARG A 68 0.08 7.60 -0.15
C ARG A 68 0.51 6.61 -1.23
N ARG A 69 1.65 5.94 -1.06
CA ARG A 69 2.17 4.97 -2.03
C ARG A 69 1.28 3.73 -2.13
N VAL A 70 0.80 3.18 -1.01
CA VAL A 70 -0.11 2.03 -1.05
C VAL A 70 -1.47 2.41 -1.64
N THR A 71 -1.98 3.60 -1.30
CA THR A 71 -3.21 4.16 -1.90
C THR A 71 -3.08 4.30 -3.41
N GLU A 72 -1.95 4.80 -3.91
CA GLU A 72 -1.65 4.91 -5.34
C GLU A 72 -1.68 3.54 -6.03
N ILE A 73 -1.00 2.54 -5.45
CA ILE A 73 -0.97 1.15 -5.96
C ILE A 73 -2.38 0.56 -5.98
N TYR A 74 -3.13 0.68 -4.88
CA TYR A 74 -4.49 0.19 -4.76
C TYR A 74 -5.40 0.79 -5.84
N ASN A 75 -5.37 2.12 -5.98
CA ASN A 75 -6.18 2.83 -6.97
C ASN A 75 -5.83 2.40 -8.40
N TYR A 76 -4.54 2.27 -8.72
CA TYR A 76 -4.09 1.77 -10.01
C TYR A 76 -4.66 0.37 -10.29
N TYR A 77 -4.58 -0.53 -9.31
CA TYR A 77 -5.09 -1.89 -9.43
C TYR A 77 -6.60 -1.92 -9.68
N LYS A 78 -7.37 -1.13 -8.92
CA LYS A 78 -8.84 -1.09 -9.08
C LYS A 78 -9.26 -0.42 -10.38
N LYS A 79 -8.54 0.61 -10.83
CA LYS A 79 -8.80 1.33 -12.08
C LYS A 79 -8.61 0.45 -13.31
N PHE A 80 -7.52 -0.30 -13.37
CA PHE A 80 -7.25 -1.23 -14.47
C PHE A 80 -7.76 -2.65 -14.23
N ASN A 81 -8.59 -2.83 -13.19
CA ASN A 81 -9.29 -4.08 -12.88
C ASN A 81 -8.36 -5.30 -12.67
N TYR A 82 -7.14 -5.06 -12.17
CA TYR A 82 -6.21 -6.12 -11.78
C TYR A 82 -6.78 -6.95 -10.63
N LYS A 83 -6.57 -8.27 -10.70
CA LYS A 83 -7.11 -9.24 -9.72
C LYS A 83 -6.19 -9.48 -8.53
N THR A 84 -4.92 -9.12 -8.64
CA THR A 84 -3.96 -9.16 -7.55
C THR A 84 -4.47 -8.37 -6.35
N GLN A 85 -4.47 -8.99 -5.18
CA GLN A 85 -4.89 -8.35 -3.93
C GLN A 85 -3.76 -7.48 -3.39
N VAL A 86 -4.12 -6.31 -2.84
CA VAL A 86 -3.18 -5.41 -2.17
C VAL A 86 -3.29 -5.61 -0.66
N MET A 87 -2.22 -6.11 -0.04
CA MET A 87 -2.13 -6.28 1.42
C MET A 87 -1.18 -5.26 2.05
N GLY A 88 -1.69 -4.18 2.64
CA GLY A 88 -0.85 -3.21 3.33
C GLY A 88 -0.07 -3.87 4.49
N ALA A 89 1.22 -3.60 4.61
CA ALA A 89 2.12 -4.28 5.54
C ALA A 89 3.13 -3.34 6.22
N SER A 90 3.77 -3.83 7.28
CA SER A 90 4.89 -3.17 7.97
C SER A 90 4.52 -1.79 8.56
N PHE A 91 3.42 -1.69 9.29
CA PHE A 91 2.97 -0.45 9.94
C PHE A 91 3.86 0.00 11.11
N ARG A 92 3.83 1.30 11.46
CA ARG A 92 4.52 1.90 12.63
C ARG A 92 3.54 2.40 13.68
N ASN A 93 2.35 2.80 13.28
CA ASN A 93 1.32 3.36 14.14
C ASN A 93 -0.07 3.02 13.58
N THR A 94 -1.11 3.29 14.37
CA THR A 94 -2.51 3.04 13.99
C THR A 94 -3.00 3.99 12.91
N ASP A 95 -2.51 5.23 12.84
CA ASP A 95 -2.89 6.20 11.81
C ASP A 95 -2.59 5.70 10.40
N GLN A 96 -1.46 5.02 10.19
CA GLN A 96 -1.15 4.40 8.91
C GLN A 96 -2.13 3.27 8.52
N ILE A 97 -2.66 2.55 9.51
CA ILE A 97 -3.63 1.48 9.30
C ILE A 97 -4.99 2.09 8.95
N LEU A 98 -5.42 3.09 9.72
CA LEU A 98 -6.66 3.82 9.51
C LEU A 98 -6.66 4.54 8.16
N GLY A 99 -5.52 5.12 7.76
CA GLY A 99 -5.31 5.72 6.45
C GLY A 99 -5.43 4.74 5.26
N LEU A 100 -5.43 3.43 5.52
CA LEU A 100 -5.66 2.37 4.53
C LEU A 100 -6.94 1.57 4.80
N SER A 101 -7.84 2.06 5.65
CA SER A 101 -9.12 1.42 5.91
C SER A 101 -9.91 1.21 4.61
N GLY A 102 -10.28 -0.03 4.31
CA GLY A 102 -10.92 -0.43 3.04
C GLY A 102 -9.97 -0.97 1.96
N CYS A 103 -8.67 -1.09 2.27
CA CYS A 103 -7.75 -1.91 1.47
C CYS A 103 -8.22 -3.38 1.43
N ASP A 104 -7.73 -4.18 0.47
CA ASP A 104 -8.20 -5.57 0.34
C ASP A 104 -7.85 -6.39 1.60
N LEU A 105 -6.63 -6.23 2.09
CA LEU A 105 -6.10 -6.89 3.27
C LEU A 105 -5.11 -5.96 4.00
N LEU A 106 -4.93 -6.17 5.30
CA LEU A 106 -3.89 -5.53 6.10
C LEU A 106 -3.24 -6.57 7.00
N THR A 107 -1.91 -6.65 6.99
CA THR A 107 -1.16 -7.47 7.94
C THR A 107 -0.61 -6.59 9.06
N ILE A 108 -1.15 -6.78 10.27
CA ILE A 108 -0.96 -5.89 11.42
C ILE A 108 -0.28 -6.69 12.52
N SER A 109 0.76 -6.11 13.14
CA SER A 109 1.45 -6.73 14.28
C SER A 109 0.55 -6.79 15.52
N PRO A 110 0.70 -7.80 16.41
CA PRO A 110 -0.12 -7.92 17.62
C PRO A 110 -0.23 -6.62 18.43
N GLY A 111 0.89 -5.93 18.71
CA GLY A 111 0.84 -4.69 19.49
C GLY A 111 0.05 -3.53 18.86
N LEU A 112 -0.04 -3.47 17.53
CA LEU A 112 -0.89 -2.49 16.85
C LEU A 112 -2.36 -2.97 16.80
N LEU A 113 -2.61 -4.28 16.75
CA LEU A 113 -3.96 -4.81 16.90
C LEU A 113 -4.54 -4.51 18.28
N ASP A 114 -3.73 -4.65 19.34
CA ASP A 114 -4.13 -4.31 20.71
C ASP A 114 -4.52 -2.83 20.81
N GLN A 115 -3.72 -1.92 20.22
CA GLN A 115 -4.04 -0.50 20.16
C GLN A 115 -5.35 -0.22 19.39
N LEU A 116 -5.58 -0.91 18.26
CA LEU A 116 -6.81 -0.77 17.48
C LEU A 116 -8.03 -1.31 18.24
N SER A 117 -7.86 -2.38 19.01
CA SER A 117 -8.96 -2.98 19.79
C SER A 117 -9.51 -2.05 20.87
N GLY A 118 -8.69 -1.08 21.31
CA GLY A 118 -9.10 -0.05 22.27
C GLY A 118 -9.87 1.13 21.65
N LEU A 119 -9.98 1.20 20.31
CA LEU A 119 -10.75 2.26 19.66
C LEU A 119 -12.25 2.02 19.81
N THR A 120 -12.97 3.04 20.28
CA THR A 120 -14.43 3.00 20.45
C THR A 120 -15.19 3.36 19.17
N GLU A 121 -14.56 4.13 18.29
CA GLU A 121 -15.16 4.60 17.05
C GLU A 121 -14.85 3.66 15.88
N LYS A 122 -15.85 3.48 15.01
CA LYS A 122 -15.67 2.69 13.79
C LYS A 122 -14.80 3.49 12.79
N PRO A 123 -13.71 2.90 12.25
CA PRO A 123 -12.90 3.55 11.23
C PRO A 123 -13.74 3.97 10.02
N SER A 124 -13.48 5.17 9.50
CA SER A 124 -14.01 5.60 8.21
C SER A 124 -13.41 4.76 7.09
N VAL A 125 -14.16 4.58 5.99
CA VAL A 125 -13.65 3.88 4.80
C VAL A 125 -12.88 4.88 3.95
N ILE A 126 -11.58 4.68 3.81
CA ILE A 126 -10.67 5.54 3.03
C ILE A 126 -10.51 5.01 1.60
N LEU A 127 -10.42 3.69 1.45
CA LEU A 127 -10.23 3.01 0.17
C LEU A 127 -11.46 2.21 -0.20
N SER A 128 -11.84 2.24 -1.48
CA SER A 128 -12.87 1.37 -2.03
C SER A 128 -12.66 1.11 -3.52
N PRO A 129 -13.16 -0.01 -4.08
CA PRO A 129 -13.07 -0.25 -5.52
C PRO A 129 -13.75 0.83 -6.36
N LYS A 130 -14.84 1.43 -5.86
CA LYS A 130 -15.53 2.53 -6.53
C LYS A 130 -14.64 3.76 -6.63
N MET A 131 -14.01 4.17 -5.52
CA MET A 131 -13.10 5.32 -5.50
C MET A 131 -11.84 5.05 -6.33
N GLY A 132 -11.27 3.85 -6.24
CA GLY A 132 -10.08 3.48 -7.02
C GLY A 132 -10.32 3.54 -8.53
N LYS A 133 -11.50 3.09 -9.00
CA LYS A 133 -11.88 3.24 -10.42
C LYS A 133 -12.00 4.68 -10.89
N ALA A 134 -12.47 5.57 -10.02
CA ALA A 134 -12.64 7.00 -10.31
C ALA A 134 -11.35 7.82 -10.11
N ALA A 135 -10.29 7.24 -9.53
CA ALA A 135 -9.08 7.96 -9.19
C ALA A 135 -8.35 8.50 -10.44
N LEU A 136 -7.88 9.75 -10.37
CA LEU A 136 -6.92 10.29 -11.32
C LEU A 136 -5.54 9.67 -11.04
N LEU A 137 -4.90 9.14 -12.08
CA LEU A 137 -3.55 8.59 -11.99
C LEU A 137 -2.61 9.62 -12.62
N PHE A 138 -1.73 10.22 -11.82
CA PHE A 138 -0.79 11.23 -12.28
C PHE A 138 0.30 10.68 -13.24
N ILE A 139 0.40 9.36 -13.41
CA ILE A 139 1.43 8.70 -14.22
C ILE A 139 1.21 8.88 -15.73
N PHE A 140 0.00 9.19 -16.20
CA PHE A 140 -0.27 9.25 -17.64
C PHE A 140 0.10 10.59 -18.32
N LEU A 141 0.47 11.62 -17.58
CA LEU A 141 0.83 12.93 -18.16
C LEU A 141 2.28 13.03 -18.64
N ALA A 142 3.15 12.08 -18.28
CA ALA A 142 4.58 12.15 -18.62
C ALA A 142 4.98 11.40 -19.93
N PHE A 143 4.02 10.79 -20.63
CA PHE A 143 4.28 10.05 -21.89
C PHE A 143 3.43 10.54 -23.08
N ILE A 144 2.67 11.63 -22.93
CA ILE A 144 1.81 12.22 -23.99
C ILE A 144 2.20 13.68 -24.30
N LEU A 145 3.29 14.19 -23.74
CA LEU A 145 3.94 15.47 -24.10
C LEU A 145 5.43 15.23 -24.29
#